data_AF-A0A2S7XSJ9-F1
#
_entry.id   AF-A0A2S7XSJ9-F1
#
_cell.length_a   1.000
_cell.length_b   1.000
_cell.length_c   1.000
_cell.angle_alpha   90.00
_cell.angle_beta   90.00
_cell.angle_gamma   90.00
#
_symmetry.space_group_name_H-M   'P 1'
#
loop_
_entity.id
_entity.type
_entity.pdbx_description
1 polymer ?
#
loop_
_entity_poly.entity_id
_entity_poly.type
_entity_poly.pdbx_seq_one_letter_code
_entity_poly.pdbx_strand_id
1 'polypeptide(L)'
;MPPAAMHTSAAPAVSIHQLMDALGNLQHGQLDPRTMPGVGMVQMASPSQQDNLLRQIRATPMASRSHPMDAMTIDIVSMLFDAIFNDPDLSATLRAEIAKLQIPVLKVALIDKTFFSDRKHPTRRLLDTIANSGIGRGEQDESRLTAEICAIVDSVVSEFDSDTQIFSAQVQRLEAFLKEEEGRARDNAEQMVNQLASVERKKLRCFVLIPPCNRAVNDRCRR
;
A
#
# COMPACT_ATOMS: atom_id res chain seq x y z
N MET A 1 -42.54 19.15 50.58
CA MET A 1 -41.92 19.23 49.23
C MET A 1 -40.72 18.30 49.23
N PRO A 2 -40.68 17.23 48.41
CA PRO A 2 -39.48 16.42 48.25
C PRO A 2 -38.50 17.09 47.25
N PRO A 3 -37.18 16.90 47.38
CA PRO A 3 -36.20 17.45 46.46
C PRO A 3 -36.16 16.62 45.16
N ALA A 4 -36.06 17.32 44.03
CA ALA A 4 -35.96 16.75 42.70
C ALA A 4 -34.66 15.96 42.54
N ALA A 5 -34.79 14.68 42.20
CA ALA A 5 -33.66 13.84 41.79
C ALA A 5 -33.05 14.40 40.51
N MET A 6 -31.78 14.81 40.58
CA MET A 6 -30.97 15.08 39.40
C MET A 6 -30.72 13.74 38.68
N HIS A 7 -31.41 13.51 37.57
CA HIS A 7 -31.02 12.45 36.63
C HIS A 7 -29.81 12.95 35.85
N THR A 8 -28.62 12.54 36.28
CA THR A 8 -27.41 12.62 35.48
C THR A 8 -27.59 11.67 34.29
N SER A 9 -28.09 12.20 33.18
CA SER A 9 -28.21 11.45 31.93
C SER A 9 -26.81 11.17 31.39
N ALA A 10 -26.27 10.00 31.70
CA ALA A 10 -25.11 9.46 31.01
C ALA A 10 -25.51 9.23 29.55
N ALA A 11 -24.89 9.96 28.62
CA ALA A 11 -25.12 9.77 27.19
C ALA A 11 -24.90 8.29 26.81
N PRO A 12 -25.76 7.69 25.97
CA PRO A 12 -25.68 6.27 25.65
C PRO A 12 -24.35 5.95 24.96
N ALA A 13 -23.79 4.78 25.28
CA ALA A 13 -22.60 4.24 24.62
C ALA A 13 -22.86 4.09 23.11
N VAL A 14 -21.87 4.43 22.28
CA VAL A 14 -21.98 4.34 20.82
C VAL A 14 -21.82 2.87 20.42
N SER A 15 -22.78 2.34 19.68
CA SER A 15 -22.73 0.96 19.19
C SER A 15 -21.74 0.81 18.03
N ILE A 16 -21.22 -0.41 17.82
CA ILE A 16 -20.26 -0.70 16.74
C ILE A 16 -20.83 -0.38 15.35
N HIS A 17 -22.12 -0.64 15.12
CA HIS A 17 -22.78 -0.30 13.85
C HIS A 17 -22.81 1.21 13.60
N GLN A 18 -23.13 2.02 14.62
CA GLN A 18 -23.09 3.50 14.50
C GLN A 18 -21.66 4.02 14.20
N LEU A 19 -20.64 3.34 14.74
CA LEU A 19 -19.24 3.66 14.44
C LEU A 19 -18.88 3.25 13.01
N MET A 20 -19.32 2.08 12.54
CA MET A 20 -19.11 1.61 11.16
C MET A 20 -19.80 2.53 10.13
N ASP A 21 -21.03 2.98 10.41
CA ASP A 21 -21.75 3.93 9.56
C ASP A 21 -21.02 5.27 9.48
N ALA A 22 -20.53 5.78 10.62
CA ALA A 22 -19.75 7.01 10.65
C ALA A 22 -18.42 6.90 9.87
N LEU A 23 -17.74 5.74 9.97
CA LEU A 23 -16.52 5.46 9.20
C LEU A 23 -16.80 5.33 7.69
N GLY A 24 -17.90 4.67 7.31
CA GLY A 24 -18.33 4.57 5.90
C GLY A 24 -18.63 5.95 5.30
N ASN A 25 -19.33 6.80 6.03
CA ASN A 25 -19.62 8.17 5.57
C ASN A 25 -18.35 9.03 5.40
N LEU A 26 -17.33 8.82 6.25
CA LEU A 26 -16.02 9.47 6.10
C LEU A 26 -15.27 8.95 4.87
N GLN A 27 -15.32 7.63 4.62
CA GLN A 27 -14.70 6.99 3.46
C GLN A 27 -15.27 7.50 2.13
N HIS A 28 -16.58 7.73 2.05
CA HIS A 28 -17.24 8.25 0.85
C HIS A 28 -17.20 9.78 0.72
N GLY A 29 -16.51 10.49 1.62
CA GLY A 29 -16.39 11.95 1.59
C GLY A 29 -17.72 12.69 1.79
N GLN A 30 -18.71 12.03 2.41
CA GLN A 30 -20.10 12.48 2.46
C GLN A 30 -20.41 13.33 3.71
N LEU A 31 -19.38 13.76 4.45
CA LEU A 31 -19.54 14.50 5.70
C LEU A 31 -19.61 16.01 5.45
N ASP A 32 -20.79 16.58 5.67
CA ASP A 32 -20.96 18.00 5.94
C ASP A 32 -20.73 18.22 7.47
N PRO A 33 -19.61 18.83 7.91
CA PRO A 33 -19.22 18.91 9.33
C PRO A 33 -20.25 19.60 10.24
N ARG A 34 -21.28 20.22 9.65
CA ARG A 34 -22.32 20.99 10.32
C ARG A 34 -23.54 20.16 10.77
N THR A 35 -23.65 18.90 10.37
CA THR A 35 -24.86 18.08 10.63
C THR A 35 -24.70 16.99 11.71
N MET A 36 -23.51 16.80 12.29
CA MET A 36 -23.25 15.73 13.25
C MET A 36 -23.14 16.21 14.72
N PRO A 37 -23.96 15.69 15.66
CA PRO A 37 -23.75 15.87 17.09
C PRO A 37 -22.71 14.88 17.62
N GLY A 38 -21.57 15.37 18.11
CA GLY A 38 -20.54 14.56 18.77
C GLY A 38 -19.22 14.43 17.99
N VAL A 39 -19.20 14.83 16.73
CA VAL A 39 -17.97 15.23 16.03
C VAL A 39 -17.72 16.67 16.45
N GLY A 40 -17.12 16.87 17.63
CA GLY A 40 -16.71 18.21 18.07
C GLY A 40 -15.83 18.88 17.01
N MET A 41 -15.61 20.19 17.11
CA MET A 41 -14.75 21.00 16.23
C MET A 41 -13.27 20.54 16.22
N VAL A 42 -13.01 19.28 15.90
CA VAL A 42 -11.73 18.86 15.36
C VAL A 42 -11.70 19.55 14.02
N GLN A 43 -10.95 20.64 13.95
CA GLN A 43 -10.42 21.11 12.69
C GLN A 43 -9.75 19.89 12.08
N MET A 44 -10.43 19.24 11.14
CA MET A 44 -9.78 18.34 10.21
C MET A 44 -8.83 19.25 9.44
N ALA A 45 -7.65 19.46 10.03
CA ALA A 45 -6.54 20.08 9.34
C ALA A 45 -6.45 19.33 8.02
N SER A 46 -6.48 20.07 6.90
CA SER A 46 -6.41 19.50 5.55
C SER A 46 -5.48 18.31 5.60
N PRO A 47 -5.98 17.08 5.35
CA PRO A 47 -5.17 15.90 5.57
C PRO A 47 -3.95 16.06 4.67
N SER A 48 -2.80 16.37 5.26
CA SER A 48 -1.54 15.96 4.67
C SER A 48 -1.76 14.48 4.44
N GLN A 49 -1.68 14.03 3.19
CA GLN A 49 -1.96 12.65 2.76
C GLN A 49 -1.10 11.58 3.49
N GLN A 50 -0.29 12.01 4.46
CA GLN A 50 0.71 11.30 5.23
C GLN A 50 0.34 11.19 6.72
N ASP A 51 -0.70 11.87 7.21
CA ASP A 51 -1.11 11.79 8.61
C ASP A 51 -2.01 10.56 8.88
N ASN A 52 -1.84 9.96 10.05
CA ASN A 52 -2.66 8.84 10.50
C ASN A 52 -4.06 9.34 10.93
N LEU A 53 -5.05 9.18 10.05
CA LEU A 53 -6.44 9.60 10.27
C LEU A 53 -7.06 8.86 11.46
N LEU A 54 -6.63 7.64 11.75
CA LEU A 54 -7.14 6.87 12.89
C LEU A 54 -6.79 7.53 14.22
N ARG A 55 -5.64 8.20 14.30
CA ARG A 55 -5.24 8.99 15.47
C ARG A 55 -6.16 10.18 15.70
N GLN A 56 -6.67 10.79 14.62
CA GLN A 56 -7.65 11.87 14.68
C GLN A 56 -9.05 11.33 15.06
N ILE A 57 -9.44 10.18 14.51
CA ILE A 57 -10.70 9.49 14.87
C ILE A 57 -10.70 9.14 16.37
N ARG A 58 -9.59 8.62 16.90
CA ARG A 58 -9.41 8.34 18.34
C ARG A 58 -9.62 9.60 19.18
N ALA A 59 -9.15 10.77 18.72
CA ALA A 59 -9.34 12.04 19.44
C ALA A 59 -10.81 12.53 19.44
N THR A 60 -11.69 11.92 18.64
CA THR A 60 -13.09 12.30 18.52
C THR A 60 -13.93 11.74 19.68
N PRO A 61 -14.89 12.50 20.23
CA PRO A 61 -15.77 12.03 21.32
C PRO A 61 -16.53 10.74 21.00
N MET A 62 -16.78 10.43 19.72
CA MET A 62 -17.41 9.18 19.28
C MET A 62 -16.54 7.96 19.58
N ALA A 63 -15.25 8.01 19.28
CA ALA A 63 -14.33 6.91 19.59
C ALA A 63 -14.17 6.73 21.10
N SER A 64 -14.11 7.83 21.86
CA SER A 64 -14.05 7.80 23.34
C SER A 64 -15.31 7.22 24.01
N ARG A 65 -16.44 7.19 23.31
CA ARG A 65 -17.72 6.62 23.78
C ARG A 65 -18.00 5.22 23.23
N SER A 66 -17.09 4.68 22.42
CA SER A 66 -17.18 3.31 21.90
C SER A 66 -16.86 2.28 22.99
N HIS A 67 -17.14 1.01 22.73
CA HIS A 67 -16.80 -0.07 23.65
C HIS A 67 -15.28 -0.12 23.89
N PRO A 68 -14.78 -0.39 25.11
CA PRO A 68 -13.33 -0.37 25.39
C PRO A 68 -12.48 -1.22 24.44
N MET A 69 -13.01 -2.35 23.98
CA MET A 69 -12.33 -3.21 23.00
C MET A 69 -12.22 -2.59 21.60
N ASP A 70 -13.21 -1.80 21.20
CA ASP A 70 -13.21 -1.14 19.89
C ASP A 70 -12.25 0.07 19.91
N ALA A 71 -12.22 0.82 21.02
CA ALA A 71 -11.21 1.85 21.26
C ALA A 71 -9.77 1.28 21.21
N MET A 72 -9.53 0.15 21.88
CA MET A 72 -8.24 -0.57 21.83
C MET A 72 -7.90 -1.01 20.38
N THR A 73 -8.90 -1.45 19.62
CA THR A 73 -8.73 -1.83 18.20
C THR A 73 -8.25 -0.63 17.38
N ILE A 74 -8.87 0.55 17.56
CA ILE A 74 -8.46 1.79 16.89
C ILE A 74 -7.02 2.15 17.26
N ASP A 75 -6.65 2.08 18.54
CA ASP A 75 -5.29 2.39 18.99
C ASP A 75 -4.25 1.46 18.35
N ILE A 76 -4.51 0.14 18.29
CA ILE A 76 -3.58 -0.84 17.69
C ILE A 76 -3.44 -0.62 16.18
N VAL A 77 -4.55 -0.42 15.48
CA VAL A 77 -4.51 -0.18 14.03
C VAL A 77 -3.82 1.16 13.73
N SER A 78 -3.99 2.17 14.60
CA SER A 78 -3.25 3.43 14.50
C SER A 78 -1.74 3.18 14.59
N MET A 79 -1.27 2.43 15.60
CA MET A 79 0.16 2.11 15.74
C MET A 79 0.72 1.34 14.54
N LEU A 80 -0.08 0.47 13.91
CA LEU A 80 0.31 -0.24 12.70
C LEU A 80 0.59 0.73 11.54
N PHE A 81 -0.33 1.65 11.26
CA PHE A 81 -0.13 2.63 10.18
C PHE A 81 1.00 3.62 10.50
N ASP A 82 1.18 4.00 11.76
CA ASP A 82 2.33 4.80 12.17
C ASP A 82 3.65 4.07 11.85
N ALA A 83 3.74 2.77 12.14
CA ALA A 83 4.94 1.98 11.81
C ALA A 83 5.19 1.93 10.30
N ILE A 84 4.15 1.70 9.49
CA ILE A 84 4.25 1.66 8.02
C ILE A 84 4.68 3.02 7.45
N PHE A 85 4.13 4.12 7.96
CA PHE A 85 4.42 5.46 7.42
C PHE A 85 5.78 6.01 7.83
N ASN A 86 6.29 5.58 8.98
CA ASN A 86 7.63 5.93 9.44
C ASN A 86 8.73 5.12 8.73
N ASP A 87 8.38 4.18 7.86
CA ASP A 87 9.35 3.46 7.05
C ASP A 87 9.98 4.40 5.99
N PRO A 88 11.32 4.61 6.03
CA PRO A 88 12.01 5.45 5.06
C PRO A 88 12.11 4.83 3.67
N ASP A 89 12.00 3.50 3.55
CA ASP A 89 12.10 2.79 2.27
C ASP A 89 10.77 2.85 1.49
N LEU A 90 9.69 3.28 2.14
CA LEU A 90 8.39 3.46 1.50
C LEU A 90 8.35 4.75 0.67
N SER A 91 8.15 4.60 -0.64
CA SER A 91 8.02 5.74 -1.56
C SER A 91 6.80 6.60 -1.23
N ALA A 92 6.89 7.91 -1.52
CA ALA A 92 5.81 8.86 -1.23
C ALA A 92 4.49 8.48 -1.93
N THR A 93 4.58 7.91 -3.14
CA THR A 93 3.42 7.46 -3.90
C THR A 93 2.73 6.27 -3.24
N LEU A 94 3.50 5.26 -2.82
CA LEU A 94 2.95 4.10 -2.13
C LEU A 94 2.36 4.48 -0.76
N ARG A 95 3.00 5.42 -0.05
CA ARG A 95 2.47 5.96 1.21
C ARG A 95 1.08 6.59 1.02
N ALA A 96 0.87 7.33 -0.06
CA ALA A 96 -0.42 7.94 -0.38
C ALA A 96 -1.50 6.89 -0.68
N GLU A 97 -1.14 5.79 -1.37
CA GLU A 97 -2.07 4.69 -1.64
C GLU A 97 -2.43 3.91 -0.35
N ILE A 98 -1.44 3.60 0.49
CA ILE A 98 -1.68 2.96 1.79
C ILE A 98 -2.56 3.83 2.71
N ALA A 99 -2.43 5.15 2.64
CA ALA A 99 -3.26 6.06 3.44
C ALA A 99 -4.77 5.91 3.17
N LYS A 100 -5.16 5.62 1.93
CA LYS A 100 -6.57 5.37 1.58
C LYS A 100 -7.12 4.10 2.25
N LEU A 101 -6.26 3.13 2.60
CA LEU A 101 -6.66 1.86 3.21
C LEU A 101 -6.93 1.96 4.72
N GLN A 102 -6.62 3.07 5.39
CA GLN A 102 -6.79 3.19 6.85
C GLN A 102 -8.20 2.84 7.34
N ILE A 103 -9.23 3.35 6.66
CA ILE A 103 -10.63 3.09 7.02
C ILE A 103 -11.05 1.65 6.69
N PRO A 104 -10.85 1.12 5.47
CA PRO A 104 -11.10 -0.30 5.18
C PRO A 104 -10.43 -1.27 6.16
N VAL A 105 -9.17 -1.02 6.52
CA VAL A 105 -8.42 -1.87 7.44
C VAL A 105 -8.98 -1.79 8.87
N LEU A 106 -9.33 -0.59 9.35
CA LEU A 106 -9.97 -0.45 10.65
C LEU A 106 -11.33 -1.17 10.69
N LYS A 107 -12.15 -1.01 9.66
CA LYS A 107 -13.44 -1.73 9.51
C LYS A 107 -13.24 -3.24 9.60
N VAL A 108 -12.26 -3.80 8.89
CA VAL A 108 -11.91 -5.23 9.00
C VAL A 108 -11.48 -5.60 10.41
N ALA A 109 -10.59 -4.85 11.04
CA ALA A 109 -10.11 -5.16 12.39
C ALA A 109 -11.21 -5.11 13.47
N LEU A 110 -12.25 -4.28 13.24
CA LEU A 110 -13.43 -4.21 14.09
C LEU A 110 -14.35 -5.42 13.90
N ILE A 111 -14.59 -5.84 12.64
CA ILE A 111 -15.46 -6.98 12.28
C ILE A 111 -14.79 -8.33 12.60
N ASP A 112 -13.54 -8.51 12.16
CA ASP A 112 -12.81 -9.77 12.22
C ASP A 112 -11.65 -9.70 13.22
N LYS A 113 -11.83 -10.34 14.38
CA LYS A 113 -10.81 -10.38 15.44
C LYS A 113 -9.61 -11.26 15.07
N THR A 114 -9.72 -12.14 14.08
CA THR A 114 -8.58 -12.92 13.58
C THR A 114 -7.55 -12.03 12.90
N PHE A 115 -7.91 -10.81 12.48
CA PHE A 115 -6.97 -9.78 12.02
C PHE A 115 -5.75 -9.68 12.93
N PHE A 116 -5.92 -9.74 14.26
CA PHE A 116 -4.82 -9.60 15.20
C PHE A 116 -4.01 -10.88 15.40
N SER A 117 -4.69 -12.03 15.41
CA SER A 117 -4.12 -13.32 15.79
C SER A 117 -3.47 -14.05 14.61
N ASP A 118 -4.05 -13.90 13.41
CA ASP A 118 -3.53 -14.51 12.20
C ASP A 118 -2.52 -13.59 11.52
N ARG A 119 -1.29 -14.08 11.38
CA ARG A 119 -0.23 -13.39 10.63
C ARG A 119 -0.45 -13.47 9.12
N LYS A 120 -1.22 -14.45 8.64
CA LYS A 120 -1.54 -14.63 7.23
C LYS A 120 -2.87 -14.00 6.84
N HIS A 121 -3.44 -13.16 7.70
CA HIS A 121 -4.69 -12.47 7.43
C HIS A 121 -4.60 -11.70 6.09
N PRO A 122 -5.58 -11.83 5.16
CA PRO A 122 -5.50 -11.24 3.82
C PRO A 122 -5.20 -9.74 3.83
N THR A 123 -5.84 -8.99 4.72
CA THR A 123 -5.61 -7.54 4.87
C THR A 123 -4.17 -7.20 5.29
N ARG A 124 -3.57 -7.97 6.20
CA ARG A 124 -2.17 -7.77 6.61
C ARG A 124 -1.22 -8.11 5.46
N ARG A 125 -1.46 -9.25 4.81
CA ARG A 125 -0.71 -9.65 3.62
C ARG A 125 -0.76 -8.59 2.52
N LEU A 126 -1.91 -7.95 2.29
CA LEU A 126 -1.99 -6.89 1.29
C LEU A 126 -1.09 -5.71 1.65
N LEU A 127 -1.16 -5.22 2.90
CA LEU A 127 -0.32 -4.13 3.38
C LEU A 127 1.17 -4.47 3.29
N ASP A 128 1.55 -5.66 3.75
CA ASP A 128 2.93 -6.14 3.72
C ASP A 128 3.44 -6.26 2.28
N THR A 129 2.64 -6.81 1.37
CA THR A 129 3.01 -6.96 -0.04
C THR A 129 3.16 -5.60 -0.72
N ILE A 130 2.26 -4.65 -0.47
CA ILE A 130 2.38 -3.27 -1.01
C ILE A 130 3.64 -2.61 -0.46
N ALA A 131 3.86 -2.64 0.85
CA ALA A 131 5.01 -2.00 1.50
C ALA A 131 6.35 -2.54 0.98
N ASN A 132 6.46 -3.86 0.78
CA ASN A 132 7.69 -4.49 0.30
C ASN A 132 7.87 -4.41 -1.23
N SER A 133 6.82 -4.11 -1.99
CA SER A 133 6.87 -4.18 -3.47
C SER A 133 7.72 -3.11 -4.14
N GLY A 134 7.87 -1.94 -3.50
CA GLY A 134 8.59 -0.78 -4.05
C GLY A 134 10.12 -0.80 -3.85
N ILE A 135 10.66 -1.82 -3.18
CA ILE A 135 12.10 -1.86 -2.85
C ILE A 135 12.90 -2.31 -4.08
N GLY A 136 13.82 -1.47 -4.55
CA GLY A 136 14.88 -1.86 -5.49
C GLY A 136 14.47 -2.01 -6.97
N ARG A 137 13.39 -1.37 -7.41
CA ARG A 137 12.92 -1.40 -8.81
C ARG A 137 13.41 -0.20 -9.63
N GLY A 138 13.49 -0.37 -10.96
CA GLY A 138 13.78 0.71 -11.90
C GLY A 138 12.55 1.57 -12.23
N GLU A 139 12.75 2.79 -12.76
CA GLU A 139 11.67 3.78 -12.98
C GLU A 139 10.46 3.26 -13.78
N GLN A 140 10.69 2.44 -14.81
CA GLN A 140 9.61 1.88 -15.65
C GLN A 140 8.78 0.83 -14.89
N ASP A 141 9.43 -0.01 -14.10
CA ASP A 141 8.77 -1.05 -13.30
C ASP A 141 8.00 -0.44 -12.13
N GLU A 142 8.56 0.63 -11.54
CA GLU A 142 7.90 1.43 -10.50
C GLU A 142 6.58 2.06 -10.99
N SER A 143 6.56 2.58 -12.22
CA SER A 143 5.33 3.17 -12.79
C SER A 143 4.22 2.15 -12.97
N ARG A 144 4.54 0.96 -13.48
CA ARG A 144 3.56 -0.13 -13.69
C ARG A 144 3.07 -0.70 -12.37
N LEU A 145 3.98 -0.91 -11.42
CA LEU A 145 3.64 -1.35 -10.07
C LEU A 145 2.70 -0.36 -9.39
N THR A 146 3.03 0.93 -9.44
CA THR A 146 2.20 1.98 -8.86
C THR A 146 0.79 1.97 -9.45
N ALA A 147 0.66 1.85 -10.78
CA ALA A 147 -0.64 1.81 -11.44
C ALA A 147 -1.48 0.60 -10.99
N GLU A 148 -0.87 -0.58 -10.85
CA GLU A 148 -1.56 -1.77 -10.38
C GLU A 148 -2.01 -1.64 -8.92
N ILE A 149 -1.15 -1.07 -8.06
CA ILE A 149 -1.48 -0.81 -6.65
C ILE A 149 -2.61 0.20 -6.54
N CYS A 150 -2.58 1.31 -7.30
CA CYS A 150 -3.70 2.26 -7.33
C CYS A 150 -5.02 1.56 -7.69
N ALA A 151 -5.04 0.72 -8.73
CA ALA A 151 -6.24 0.02 -9.15
C ALA A 151 -6.77 -0.95 -8.07
N ILE A 152 -5.86 -1.65 -7.38
CA ILE A 152 -6.20 -2.53 -6.27
C ILE A 152 -6.79 -1.74 -5.10
N VAL A 153 -6.11 -0.66 -4.68
CA VAL A 153 -6.52 0.17 -3.55
C VAL A 153 -7.87 0.83 -3.84
N ASP A 154 -8.07 1.39 -5.03
CA ASP A 154 -9.32 2.03 -5.42
C ASP A 154 -10.48 1.01 -5.44
N SER A 155 -10.24 -0.23 -5.88
CA SER A 155 -11.24 -1.32 -5.80
C SER A 155 -11.59 -1.65 -4.34
N VAL A 156 -10.59 -1.78 -3.46
CA VAL A 156 -10.85 -1.99 -2.02
C VAL A 156 -11.65 -0.82 -1.43
N VAL A 157 -11.25 0.42 -1.71
CA VAL A 157 -11.88 1.60 -1.10
C VAL A 157 -13.32 1.80 -1.60
N SER A 158 -13.62 1.44 -2.84
CA SER A 158 -14.95 1.63 -3.45
C SER A 158 -15.91 0.48 -3.21
N GLU A 159 -15.43 -0.76 -3.19
CA GLU A 159 -16.27 -1.96 -3.13
C GLU A 159 -16.36 -2.57 -1.71
N PHE A 160 -15.46 -2.22 -0.80
CA PHE A 160 -15.44 -2.81 0.54
C PHE A 160 -16.48 -2.20 1.47
N ASP A 161 -17.52 -2.98 1.77
CA ASP A 161 -18.46 -2.69 2.87
C ASP A 161 -18.15 -3.53 4.11
N SER A 162 -18.37 -4.85 4.03
CA SER A 162 -18.14 -5.78 5.16
C SER A 162 -17.52 -7.13 4.74
N ASP A 163 -17.38 -7.40 3.44
CA ASP A 163 -16.85 -8.67 2.94
C ASP A 163 -15.32 -8.68 2.92
N THR A 164 -14.71 -9.51 3.77
CA THR A 164 -13.24 -9.63 3.85
C THR A 164 -12.63 -10.38 2.67
N GLN A 165 -13.43 -11.06 1.83
CA GLN A 165 -12.94 -11.79 0.65
C GLN A 165 -12.32 -10.88 -0.41
N ILE A 166 -12.72 -9.59 -0.47
CA ILE A 166 -12.11 -8.63 -1.40
C ILE A 166 -10.60 -8.54 -1.18
N PHE A 167 -10.12 -8.53 0.07
CA PHE A 167 -8.70 -8.48 0.37
C PHE A 167 -7.98 -9.72 -0.12
N SER A 168 -8.58 -10.90 0.02
CA SER A 168 -8.02 -12.16 -0.52
C SER A 168 -7.84 -12.08 -2.03
N ALA A 169 -8.86 -11.63 -2.76
CA ALA A 169 -8.80 -11.50 -4.21
C ALA A 169 -7.72 -10.48 -4.64
N GLN A 170 -7.65 -9.33 -3.98
CA GLN A 170 -6.66 -8.30 -4.30
C GLN A 170 -5.23 -8.71 -3.96
N VAL A 171 -5.01 -9.47 -2.87
CA VAL A 171 -3.69 -10.06 -2.56
C VAL A 171 -3.25 -11.00 -3.68
N GLN A 172 -4.13 -11.91 -4.12
CA GLN A 172 -3.80 -12.85 -5.20
C GLN A 172 -3.47 -12.12 -6.50
N ARG A 173 -4.23 -11.07 -6.82
CA ARG A 173 -3.98 -10.21 -7.98
C ARG A 173 -2.60 -9.55 -7.90
N LEU A 174 -2.26 -8.93 -6.78
CA LEU A 174 -0.97 -8.27 -6.59
C LEU A 174 0.20 -9.27 -6.66
N GLU A 175 0.07 -10.41 -6.01
CA GLU A 175 1.11 -11.46 -6.02
C GLU A 175 1.33 -12.03 -7.42
N ALA A 176 0.25 -12.23 -8.19
CA ALA A 176 0.34 -12.67 -9.58
C ALA A 176 1.07 -11.63 -10.45
N PHE A 177 0.73 -10.34 -10.30
CA PHE A 177 1.40 -9.26 -10.99
C PHE A 177 2.89 -9.19 -10.65
N LEU A 178 3.25 -9.23 -9.36
CA LEU A 178 4.65 -9.17 -8.93
C LEU A 178 5.48 -10.33 -9.49
N LYS A 179 4.89 -11.53 -9.54
CA LYS A 179 5.53 -12.72 -10.12
C LYS A 179 5.75 -12.59 -11.63
N GLU A 180 4.80 -11.99 -12.35
CA GLU A 180 4.96 -11.70 -13.78
C GLU A 180 6.10 -10.70 -14.02
N GLU A 181 6.15 -9.63 -13.22
CA GLU A 181 7.20 -8.61 -13.31
C GLU A 181 8.59 -9.17 -13.00
N GLU A 182 8.71 -10.04 -11.99
CA GLU A 182 9.96 -10.73 -11.69
C GLU A 182 10.41 -11.63 -12.85
N GLY A 183 9.48 -12.36 -13.47
CA GLY A 183 9.73 -13.16 -14.67
C GLY A 183 10.26 -12.31 -15.84
N ARG A 184 9.61 -11.17 -16.10
CA ARG A 184 10.05 -10.23 -17.14
C ARG A 184 11.43 -9.65 -16.87
N ALA A 185 11.71 -9.25 -15.63
CA ALA A 185 13.01 -8.74 -15.23
C ALA A 185 14.11 -9.79 -15.46
N ARG A 186 13.82 -11.06 -15.11
CA ARG A 186 14.72 -12.19 -15.36
C ARG A 186 14.97 -12.43 -16.84
N ASP A 187 13.92 -12.49 -17.65
CA ASP A 187 14.04 -12.72 -19.10
C ASP A 187 14.84 -11.60 -19.77
N ASN A 188 14.60 -10.34 -19.37
CA ASN A 188 15.35 -9.19 -19.87
C ASN A 188 16.83 -9.26 -19.48
N ALA A 189 17.15 -9.66 -18.24
CA ALA A 189 18.52 -9.84 -17.79
C ALA A 189 19.23 -10.96 -18.57
N GLU A 190 18.56 -12.10 -18.80
CA GLU A 190 19.09 -13.20 -19.60
C GLU A 190 19.35 -12.75 -21.07
N GLN A 191 18.44 -11.96 -21.65
CA GLN A 191 18.64 -11.38 -22.98
C GLN A 191 19.83 -10.42 -23.03
N MET A 192 20.00 -9.55 -22.03
CA MET A 192 21.15 -8.63 -21.96
C MET A 192 22.49 -9.38 -21.87
N VAL A 193 22.57 -10.42 -21.04
CA VAL A 193 23.77 -11.28 -20.94
C VAL A 193 24.07 -11.96 -22.27
N ASN A 194 23.05 -12.51 -22.94
CA ASN A 194 23.20 -13.14 -24.24
C ASN A 194 23.64 -12.16 -25.34
N GLN A 195 23.11 -10.93 -25.32
CA GLN A 195 23.51 -9.88 -26.26
C GLN A 195 24.97 -9.49 -26.05
N LEU A 196 25.42 -9.28 -24.80
CA LEU A 196 26.82 -8.99 -24.48
C LEU A 196 27.75 -10.12 -24.94
N ALA A 197 27.41 -11.37 -24.64
CA ALA A 197 28.17 -12.55 -25.09
C ALA A 197 28.24 -12.67 -26.62
N SER A 198 27.21 -12.19 -27.35
CA SER A 198 27.20 -12.18 -28.81
C SER A 198 28.08 -11.06 -29.41
N VAL A 199 28.17 -9.92 -28.73
CA VAL A 199 29.03 -8.79 -29.12
C VAL A 199 30.50 -9.13 -28.91
N GLU A 200 30.85 -9.73 -27.77
CA GLU A 200 32.21 -10.22 -27.51
C GLU A 200 32.64 -11.25 -28.56
N ARG A 201 31.77 -12.23 -28.85
CA ARG A 201 32.05 -13.23 -29.89
C ARG A 201 32.29 -12.61 -31.28
N LYS A 202 31.54 -11.56 -31.65
CA LYS A 202 31.76 -10.84 -32.91
C LYS A 202 33.08 -10.05 -32.91
N LYS A 203 33.46 -9.43 -31.79
CA LYS A 203 34.76 -8.74 -31.64
C LYS A 203 35.94 -9.71 -31.79
N LEU A 204 35.89 -10.88 -31.13
CA LEU A 204 36.95 -11.90 -31.25
C LEU A 204 37.03 -12.49 -32.67
N ARG A 205 35.90 -12.69 -33.36
CA ARG A 205 35.89 -13.20 -34.74
C ARG A 205 36.52 -12.22 -35.74
N CYS A 206 36.36 -10.91 -35.54
CA CYS A 206 36.96 -9.90 -36.42
C CYS A 206 38.48 -9.78 -36.22
N PHE A 207 38.99 -10.06 -35.01
CA PHE A 207 40.42 -10.01 -34.70
C PHE A 207 41.20 -11.19 -35.33
N VAL A 208 40.60 -12.37 -35.41
CA VAL A 208 41.23 -13.59 -35.96
C VAL A 208 41.20 -13.63 -37.50
N LEU A 209 40.43 -12.74 -38.14
CA LEU A 209 40.29 -12.67 -39.60
C LEU A 209 41.17 -11.60 -40.26
N ILE A 210 42.14 -11.01 -39.57
CA ILE A 210 43.22 -10.26 -40.24
C ILE A 210 44.06 -11.31 -40.98
N PRO A 211 44.00 -11.42 -42.33
CA PRO A 211 44.90 -12.32 -43.02
C PRO A 211 46.33 -11.88 -42.72
N PRO A 212 47.29 -12.80 -42.54
CA PRO A 212 48.69 -12.40 -42.54
C PRO A 212 48.96 -11.75 -43.90
N CYS A 213 48.97 -10.42 -43.94
CA CYS A 213 49.50 -9.66 -45.05
C CYS A 213 51.02 -9.83 -44.98
N ASN A 214 51.49 -11.05 -45.25
CA ASN A 214 52.89 -11.39 -45.27
C ASN A 214 53.25 -11.75 -46.71
N ARG A 215 54.22 -10.98 -47.22
CA ARG A 215 55.24 -11.46 -48.17
C ARG A 215 54.90 -11.47 -49.66
N ALA A 216 54.52 -10.33 -50.22
CA ALA A 216 54.56 -10.14 -51.69
C ALA A 216 54.99 -8.73 -52.16
N VAL A 217 55.74 -7.97 -51.36
CA VAL A 217 56.20 -6.62 -51.74
C VAL A 217 57.73 -6.49 -51.90
N ASN A 218 58.53 -7.51 -51.53
CA ASN A 218 60.00 -7.36 -51.52
C ASN A 218 60.77 -7.87 -52.76
N ASP A 219 60.10 -8.25 -53.86
CA ASP A 219 60.79 -8.71 -55.08
C ASP A 219 60.81 -7.69 -56.23
N ARG A 220 60.40 -6.44 -55.99
CA ARG A 220 60.33 -5.39 -57.03
C ARG A 220 61.35 -4.25 -56.88
N CYS A 221 62.39 -4.44 -56.07
CA CYS A 221 63.53 -3.50 -55.93
C CYS A 221 64.87 -4.03 -56.48
N ARG A 222 64.87 -5.11 -57.28
CA ARG A 222 66.04 -5.56 -58.04
C ARG A 222 65.67 -5.78 -59.50
N ARG A 223 65.58 -4.69 -60.26
CA ARG A 223 65.96 -4.57 -61.68
C ARG A 223 65.85 -3.12 -62.12
#